data_AF-A0A135UVX4-F1
#
_entry.id   AF-A0A135UVX4-F1
#
_cell.length_a   1.000
_cell.length_b   1.000
_cell.length_c   1.000
_cell.angle_alpha   90.00
_cell.angle_beta   90.00
_cell.angle_gamma   90.00
#
_symmetry.space_group_name_H-M   'P 1'
#
loop_
_entity.id
_entity.type
_entity.pdbx_description
1 polymer ?
#
loop_
_entity_poly.entity_id
_entity_poly.type
_entity_poly.pdbx_seq_one_letter_code
_entity_poly.pdbx_strand_id
1 'polypeptide(L)'
;MNPTVLSPASPAELLHYIVTFQPYPTTLLICYQRQDFISALVSDSRKNISQQNHEQPEDLPPLPLLSATLLQTAIARHIRILFIPSVTHLRAFLSAFDTSDSLTPPPPNIPSSDSKSRPPLLLVYGFLDLHRDSSEWSAQGLSSSAAVLIEAARRAETKFKPVIVEPRGAGGHEDFTSLLRDDAPVLSGSSRRSEGVWMGRTVEVRRVLGRWFRFQTGRWDL
;
A
#
# COMPACT_ATOMS: atom_id res chain seq x y z
N MET A 1 7.52 -9.97 13.98
CA MET A 1 7.05 -9.20 12.81
C MET A 1 5.55 -9.41 12.70
N ASN A 2 4.75 -8.36 12.55
CA ASN A 2 3.28 -8.46 12.50
C ASN A 2 2.77 -7.95 11.14
N PRO A 3 2.75 -8.79 10.09
CA PRO A 3 2.25 -8.41 8.78
C PRO A 3 0.80 -7.91 8.86
N THR A 4 0.51 -6.78 8.23
CA THR A 4 -0.83 -6.16 8.32
C THR A 4 -1.39 -5.75 6.96
N VAL A 5 -2.68 -5.96 6.73
CA VAL A 5 -3.47 -5.27 5.70
C VAL A 5 -4.24 -4.15 6.39
N LEU A 6 -4.02 -2.90 5.96
CA LEU A 6 -4.77 -1.75 6.44
C LEU A 6 -5.99 -1.49 5.56
N SER A 7 -7.01 -0.84 6.12
CA SER A 7 -8.15 -0.36 5.34
C SER A 7 -7.71 0.55 4.19
N PRO A 8 -8.49 0.63 3.08
CA PRO A 8 -8.09 1.39 1.92
C PRO A 8 -7.85 2.88 2.21
N ALA A 9 -6.94 3.50 1.47
CA ALA A 9 -6.57 4.90 1.58
C ALA A 9 -6.43 5.53 0.19
N SER A 10 -6.75 6.80 0.05
CA SER A 10 -6.36 7.60 -1.11
C SER A 10 -4.83 7.77 -1.16
N PRO A 11 -4.25 8.10 -2.32
CA PRO A 11 -2.85 8.50 -2.43
C PRO A 11 -2.48 9.64 -1.47
N ALA A 12 -3.37 10.61 -1.27
CA ALA A 12 -3.12 11.75 -0.40
C ALA A 12 -3.03 11.35 1.08
N GLU A 13 -4.03 10.59 1.58
CA GLU A 13 -4.05 10.07 2.96
C GLU A 13 -2.83 9.19 3.23
N LEU A 14 -2.48 8.31 2.28
CA LEU A 14 -1.32 7.43 2.40
C LEU A 14 -0.02 8.22 2.55
N LEU A 15 0.24 9.17 1.64
CA LEU A 15 1.48 9.95 1.68
C LEU A 15 1.54 10.82 2.94
N HIS A 16 0.41 11.39 3.37
CA HIS A 16 0.36 12.19 4.58
C HIS A 16 0.69 11.34 5.82
N TYR A 17 0.10 10.15 5.92
CA TYR A 17 0.41 9.19 6.98
C TYR A 17 1.89 8.79 6.99
N ILE A 18 2.47 8.51 5.80
CA ILE A 18 3.85 8.05 5.71
C ILE A 18 4.81 9.15 6.18
N VAL A 19 4.67 10.36 5.64
CA VAL A 19 5.58 11.48 5.96
C VAL A 19 5.45 11.93 7.41
N THR A 20 4.27 11.78 8.02
CA THR A 20 4.03 12.21 9.40
C THR A 20 4.48 11.18 10.45
N PHE A 21 4.36 9.88 10.17
CA PHE A 21 4.51 8.86 11.22
C PHE A 21 5.59 7.82 11.00
N GLN A 22 6.15 7.70 9.79
CA GLN A 22 7.02 6.58 9.47
C GLN A 22 8.49 6.91 9.63
N PRO A 23 9.26 6.05 10.32
CA PRO A 23 10.69 6.26 10.49
C PRO A 23 11.47 5.85 9.25
N TYR A 24 12.70 6.36 9.15
CA TYR A 24 13.69 5.82 8.22
C TYR A 24 14.22 4.46 8.72
N PRO A 25 14.48 3.49 7.83
CA PRO A 25 14.17 3.49 6.39
C PRO A 25 12.72 3.08 6.14
N THR A 26 11.95 3.78 5.30
CA THR A 26 10.63 3.29 4.86
C THR A 26 10.63 3.10 3.35
N THR A 27 10.17 1.93 2.88
CA THR A 27 10.03 1.61 1.46
C THR A 27 8.56 1.47 1.10
N LEU A 28 8.12 2.28 0.13
CA LEU A 28 6.79 2.29 -0.45
C LEU A 28 6.84 1.76 -1.88
N LEU A 29 6.13 0.66 -2.13
CA LEU A 29 5.91 0.07 -3.44
C LEU A 29 4.51 0.44 -3.92
N ILE A 30 4.43 1.28 -4.93
CA ILE A 30 3.17 1.75 -5.52
C ILE A 30 2.86 0.86 -6.73
N CYS A 31 1.85 0.01 -6.63
CA CYS A 31 1.47 -0.94 -7.66
C CYS A 31 0.59 -0.31 -8.76
N TYR A 32 1.04 0.84 -9.27
CA TYR A 32 0.40 1.64 -10.30
C TYR A 32 1.46 2.12 -11.30
N GLN A 33 1.04 2.51 -12.50
CA GLN A 33 1.88 3.37 -13.32
C GLN A 33 2.06 4.72 -12.61
N ARG A 34 3.25 5.32 -12.76
CA ARG A 34 3.55 6.61 -12.14
C ARG A 34 2.55 7.70 -12.51
N GLN A 35 2.17 7.77 -13.78
CA GLN A 35 1.23 8.78 -14.27
C GLN A 35 -0.17 8.63 -13.68
N ASP A 36 -0.64 7.40 -13.50
CA ASP A 36 -1.99 7.11 -12.98
C ASP A 36 -2.06 7.47 -11.49
N PHE A 37 -1.02 7.10 -10.73
CA PHE A 37 -0.91 7.47 -9.33
C PHE A 37 -0.89 8.99 -9.12
N ILE A 38 -0.11 9.72 -9.93
CA ILE A 38 -0.06 11.19 -9.85
C ILE A 38 -1.40 11.80 -10.23
N SER A 39 -2.07 11.27 -11.25
CA SER A 39 -3.39 11.74 -11.68
C SER A 39 -4.45 11.51 -10.60
N ALA A 40 -4.42 10.35 -9.93
CA ALA A 40 -5.28 10.05 -8.79
C ALA A 40 -5.00 11.00 -7.61
N LEU A 41 -3.72 11.22 -7.28
CA LEU A 41 -3.31 12.14 -6.21
C LEU A 41 -3.79 13.59 -6.45
N VAL A 42 -3.66 14.08 -7.69
CA VAL A 42 -4.14 15.42 -8.07
C VAL A 42 -5.66 15.50 -8.01
N SER A 43 -6.36 14.47 -8.48
CA SER A 43 -7.82 14.40 -8.45
C SER A 43 -8.36 14.40 -7.03
N ASP A 44 -7.74 13.64 -6.13
CA ASP A 44 -8.12 13.59 -4.72
C ASP A 44 -7.87 14.92 -4.01
N SER A 45 -6.75 15.58 -4.32
CA SER A 45 -6.48 16.93 -3.82
C SER A 45 -7.56 17.94 -4.24
N ARG A 46 -8.04 17.86 -5.49
CA ARG A 46 -9.11 18.73 -6.01
C ARG A 46 -10.48 18.43 -5.39
N LYS A 47 -10.81 17.16 -5.15
CA LYS A 47 -12.05 16.77 -4.47
C LYS A 47 -12.10 17.33 -3.05
N ASN A 48 -10.99 17.22 -2.32
CA ASN A 48 -10.88 17.78 -0.97
C ASN A 48 -11.07 19.31 -0.96
N ILE A 49 -10.45 20.04 -1.90
CA ILE A 49 -10.66 21.50 -2.06
C ILE A 49 -12.13 21.82 -2.33
N SER A 50 -12.78 21.05 -3.19
CA SER A 50 -14.17 21.32 -3.60
C SER A 50 -15.17 21.04 -2.49
N GLN A 51 -14.93 20.01 -1.67
CA GLN A 51 -15.72 19.72 -0.48
C GLN A 51 -15.54 20.81 0.60
N GLN A 52 -14.31 21.31 0.79
CA GLN A 52 -14.03 22.43 1.70
C GLN A 52 -14.77 23.72 1.31
N ASN A 53 -14.99 23.99 0.02
CA ASN A 53 -15.67 25.20 -0.43
C ASN A 53 -17.20 25.21 -0.20
N HIS A 54 -17.83 24.08 0.17
CA HIS A 54 -19.26 24.02 0.49
C HIS A 54 -19.58 24.15 1.99
N GLU A 55 -18.57 24.13 2.87
CA GLU A 55 -18.68 24.41 4.30
C GLU A 55 -18.01 25.78 4.59
N GLN A 56 -18.62 26.63 5.40
CA GLN A 56 -18.24 28.06 5.56
C GLN A 56 -16.73 28.31 5.85
N PRO A 57 -16.17 29.46 5.41
CA PRO A 57 -14.74 29.58 5.13
C PRO A 57 -13.93 30.36 6.20
N GLU A 58 -14.06 30.06 7.50
CA GLU A 58 -13.35 30.87 8.52
C GLU A 58 -12.28 30.16 9.36
N ASP A 59 -12.16 28.82 9.46
CA ASP A 59 -11.18 28.25 10.41
C ASP A 59 -10.61 26.84 10.10
N LEU A 60 -10.58 26.40 8.83
CA LEU A 60 -10.06 25.05 8.49
C LEU A 60 -8.64 25.07 7.93
N PRO A 61 -7.74 24.19 8.41
CA PRO A 61 -6.33 24.19 8.02
C PRO A 61 -6.11 23.78 6.55
N PRO A 62 -5.05 24.31 5.89
CA PRO A 62 -4.72 23.96 4.52
C PRO A 62 -4.43 22.47 4.34
N LEU A 63 -4.61 21.96 3.11
CA LEU A 63 -4.41 20.56 2.74
C LEU A 63 -3.08 20.01 3.29
N PRO A 64 -3.09 18.95 4.13
CA PRO A 64 -1.93 18.56 4.93
C PRO A 64 -0.65 18.23 4.13
N LEU A 65 -0.80 17.77 2.88
CA LEU A 65 0.33 17.50 1.97
C LEU A 65 0.88 18.75 1.28
N LEU A 66 0.05 19.76 1.03
CA LEU A 66 0.44 21.01 0.37
C LEU A 66 0.93 22.06 1.39
N SER A 67 0.54 21.91 2.65
CA SER A 67 1.06 22.65 3.80
C SER A 67 2.20 21.90 4.52
N ALA A 68 2.84 20.94 3.85
CA ALA A 68 3.88 20.13 4.47
C ALA A 68 4.97 21.03 5.06
N THR A 69 5.23 20.86 6.35
CA THR A 69 6.27 21.60 7.07
C THR A 69 7.66 21.29 6.51
N LEU A 70 8.63 22.18 6.70
CA LEU A 70 10.04 21.94 6.33
C LEU A 70 10.56 20.60 6.87
N LEU A 71 10.11 20.21 8.08
CA LEU A 71 10.43 18.92 8.68
C LEU A 71 9.84 17.75 7.89
N GLN A 72 8.57 17.83 7.51
CA GLN A 72 7.91 16.81 6.67
C GLN A 72 8.57 16.72 5.29
N THR A 73 8.97 17.84 4.68
CA THR A 73 9.71 17.83 3.41
C THR A 73 11.08 17.18 3.56
N ALA A 74 11.78 17.43 4.67
CA ALA A 74 13.05 16.78 4.98
C ALA A 74 12.85 15.27 5.15
N ILE A 75 11.83 14.83 5.91
CA ILE A 75 11.48 13.41 6.09
C ILE A 75 11.14 12.74 4.75
N ALA A 76 10.38 13.41 3.89
CA ALA A 76 9.98 12.88 2.57
C ALA A 76 11.18 12.44 1.70
N ARG A 77 12.32 13.14 1.82
CA ARG A 77 13.57 12.80 1.11
C ARG A 77 14.20 11.49 1.57
N HIS A 78 13.75 10.95 2.70
CA HIS A 78 14.25 9.73 3.33
C HIS A 78 13.27 8.55 3.16
N ILE A 79 12.24 8.69 2.34
CA ILE A 79 11.30 7.61 2.00
C ILE A 79 11.62 7.08 0.61
N ARG A 80 11.89 5.78 0.50
CA ARG A 80 12.16 5.11 -0.76
C ARG A 80 10.82 4.78 -1.44
N ILE A 81 10.55 5.35 -2.60
CA ILE A 81 9.32 5.09 -3.37
C ILE A 81 9.67 4.42 -4.70
N LEU A 82 8.98 3.33 -5.03
CA LEU A 82 9.09 2.65 -6.33
C LEU A 82 7.71 2.42 -6.95
N PHE A 83 7.63 2.58 -8.27
CA PHE A 83 6.42 2.25 -9.04
C PHE A 83 6.57 0.86 -9.65
N ILE A 84 5.58 0.01 -9.41
CA ILE A 84 5.59 -1.42 -9.75
C ILE A 84 4.41 -1.70 -10.69
N PRO A 85 4.66 -1.81 -12.00
CA PRO A 85 3.59 -1.83 -13.00
C PRO A 85 2.93 -3.21 -13.20
N SER A 86 3.50 -4.29 -12.68
CA SER A 86 2.90 -5.64 -12.78
C SER A 86 3.32 -6.56 -11.64
N VAL A 87 2.59 -7.67 -11.46
CA VAL A 87 2.89 -8.71 -10.46
C VAL A 87 4.30 -9.28 -10.65
N THR A 88 4.77 -9.45 -11.89
CA THR A 88 6.14 -9.91 -12.17
C THR A 88 7.18 -8.93 -11.63
N HIS A 89 6.98 -7.63 -11.85
CA HIS A 89 7.88 -6.60 -11.31
C HIS A 89 7.86 -6.59 -9.79
N LEU A 90 6.68 -6.76 -9.17
CA LEU A 90 6.55 -6.84 -7.71
C LEU A 90 7.36 -7.99 -7.14
N ARG A 91 7.17 -9.19 -7.67
CA ARG A 91 7.88 -10.39 -7.20
C ARG A 91 9.37 -10.30 -7.45
N ALA A 92 9.80 -9.86 -8.63
CA ALA A 92 11.21 -9.68 -8.96
C ALA A 92 11.89 -8.69 -8.01
N PHE A 93 11.27 -7.53 -7.77
CA PHE A 93 11.80 -6.54 -6.84
C PHE A 93 11.90 -7.10 -5.42
N LEU A 94 10.84 -7.73 -4.90
CA LEU A 94 10.83 -8.28 -3.55
C LEU A 94 11.84 -9.43 -3.38
N SER A 95 12.04 -10.27 -4.39
CA SER A 95 13.04 -11.33 -4.38
C SER A 95 14.49 -10.79 -4.33
N ALA A 96 14.74 -9.64 -4.95
CA ALA A 96 16.03 -8.95 -4.91
C ALA A 96 16.13 -7.90 -3.80
N PHE A 97 15.09 -7.74 -2.97
CA PHE A 97 15.03 -6.64 -2.01
C PHE A 97 16.16 -6.71 -0.97
N ASP A 98 16.95 -5.65 -0.93
CA ASP A 98 17.97 -5.35 0.06
C ASP A 98 17.88 -3.86 0.46
N THR A 99 18.11 -3.59 1.74
CA THR A 99 18.21 -2.24 2.30
C THR A 99 19.42 -1.48 1.82
N SER A 100 20.52 -2.19 1.59
CA SER A 100 21.82 -1.64 1.22
C SER A 100 21.78 -0.99 -0.17
N ASP A 101 20.90 -1.48 -1.05
CA ASP A 101 20.70 -0.96 -2.41
C ASP A 101 19.85 0.33 -2.46
N SER A 102 19.45 0.85 -1.31
CA SER A 102 18.64 2.07 -1.25
C SER A 102 19.49 3.29 -1.63
N LEU A 103 19.15 3.94 -2.74
CA LEU A 103 19.69 5.26 -3.11
C LEU A 103 19.17 6.40 -2.22
N THR A 104 18.24 6.10 -1.31
CA THR A 104 17.69 7.06 -0.36
C THR A 104 18.64 7.19 0.82
N PRO A 105 19.34 8.34 0.98
CA PRO A 105 20.34 8.48 2.03
C PRO A 105 19.69 8.48 3.42
N PRO A 106 20.39 8.05 4.46
CA PRO A 106 19.91 8.17 5.82
C PRO A 106 19.76 9.64 6.25
N PRO A 107 18.80 9.95 7.14
CA PRO A 107 18.70 11.27 7.75
C PRO A 107 19.93 11.59 8.62
N PRO A 108 20.33 12.86 8.73
CA PRO A 108 21.40 13.27 9.64
C PRO A 108 20.99 12.96 11.09
N ASN A 109 21.92 12.43 11.89
CA ASN A 109 21.70 11.98 13.27
C ASN A 109 20.62 10.88 13.39
N ILE A 110 20.81 9.73 12.74
CA ILE A 110 19.98 8.56 12.97
C ILE A 110 20.06 8.22 14.47
N PRO A 111 18.96 8.34 15.24
CA PRO A 111 18.97 7.87 16.61
C PRO A 111 19.25 6.36 16.56
N SER A 112 20.24 5.90 17.33
CA SER A 112 20.55 4.49 17.48
C SER A 112 19.25 3.73 17.74
N SER A 113 18.94 2.74 16.89
CA SER A 113 17.67 1.99 16.86
C SER A 113 17.21 1.57 18.25
N ASP A 114 16.45 2.44 18.90
CA ASP A 114 15.94 2.19 20.24
C ASP A 114 14.84 1.14 20.13
N SER A 115 14.84 0.17 21.04
CA SER A 115 13.87 -0.95 21.04
C SER A 115 12.41 -0.51 21.17
N LYS A 116 12.17 0.78 21.45
CA LYS A 116 10.86 1.43 21.57
C LYS A 116 10.38 2.11 20.28
N SER A 117 11.22 2.25 19.26
CA SER A 117 10.82 2.92 18.02
C SER A 117 9.91 2.01 17.17
N ARG A 118 8.98 2.63 16.42
CA ARG A 118 8.11 1.89 15.50
C ARG A 118 8.97 1.21 14.43
N PRO A 119 8.68 -0.05 14.05
CA PRO A 119 9.46 -0.70 13.01
C PRO A 119 9.23 0.00 11.66
N PRO A 120 10.29 0.14 10.84
CA PRO A 120 10.19 0.67 9.49
C PRO A 120 9.22 -0.14 8.62
N LEU A 121 8.61 0.47 7.60
CA LEU A 121 7.64 -0.21 6.74
C LEU A 121 8.23 -0.66 5.41
N LEU A 122 7.85 -1.87 5.01
CA LEU A 122 7.85 -2.30 3.60
C LEU A 122 6.38 -2.35 3.17
N LEU A 123 5.90 -1.25 2.60
CA LEU A 123 4.49 -1.05 2.29
C LEU A 123 4.22 -1.29 0.80
N VAL A 124 3.20 -2.07 0.48
CA VAL A 124 2.70 -2.26 -0.88
C VAL A 124 1.32 -1.61 -0.99
N TYR A 125 1.22 -0.63 -1.89
CA TYR A 125 -0.01 0.10 -2.17
C TYR A 125 -0.63 -0.39 -3.48
N GLY A 126 -1.87 -0.90 -3.45
CA GLY A 126 -2.55 -1.47 -4.62
C GLY A 126 -2.19 -2.92 -4.90
N PHE A 127 -1.94 -3.72 -3.86
CA PHE A 127 -1.51 -5.11 -4.01
C PHE A 127 -2.58 -5.95 -4.73
N LEU A 128 -3.84 -5.85 -4.33
CA LEU A 128 -4.95 -6.62 -4.91
C LEU A 128 -5.28 -6.14 -6.32
N ASP A 129 -5.36 -4.82 -6.52
CA ASP A 129 -5.63 -4.24 -7.84
C ASP A 129 -4.60 -4.70 -8.88
N LEU A 130 -3.33 -4.77 -8.51
CA LEU A 130 -2.26 -5.27 -9.39
C LEU A 130 -2.52 -6.69 -9.91
N HIS A 131 -3.20 -7.52 -9.12
CA HIS A 131 -3.50 -8.90 -9.49
C HIS A 131 -4.81 -9.00 -10.26
N ARG A 132 -5.79 -8.14 -9.98
CA ARG A 132 -7.19 -8.25 -10.41
C ARG A 132 -7.36 -8.37 -11.92
N ASP A 133 -6.62 -7.58 -12.69
CA ASP A 133 -6.70 -7.57 -14.17
C ASP A 133 -5.68 -8.52 -14.83
N SER A 134 -5.13 -9.47 -14.06
CA SER A 134 -4.15 -10.43 -14.53
C SER A 134 -4.58 -11.87 -14.25
N SER A 135 -3.89 -12.83 -14.87
CA SER A 135 -4.04 -14.25 -14.54
C SER A 135 -3.61 -14.61 -13.10
N GLU A 136 -3.02 -13.66 -12.37
CA GLU A 136 -2.57 -13.81 -10.99
C GLU A 136 -3.66 -13.47 -9.96
N TRP A 137 -4.86 -13.05 -10.39
CA TRP A 137 -6.04 -12.99 -9.52
C TRP A 137 -6.50 -14.40 -9.16
N SER A 138 -5.84 -14.97 -8.15
CA SER A 138 -6.16 -16.29 -7.61
C SER A 138 -5.62 -16.44 -6.20
N ALA A 139 -6.15 -17.40 -5.43
CA ALA A 139 -5.64 -17.70 -4.11
C ALA A 139 -4.15 -18.08 -4.14
N GLN A 140 -3.74 -18.83 -5.17
CA GLN A 140 -2.34 -19.19 -5.43
C GLN A 140 -1.48 -17.95 -5.72
N GLY A 141 -1.90 -17.10 -6.65
CA GLY A 141 -1.15 -15.92 -7.08
C GLY A 141 -0.99 -14.89 -5.95
N LEU A 142 -2.09 -14.59 -5.26
CA LEU A 142 -2.11 -13.71 -4.10
C LEU A 142 -1.25 -14.26 -2.96
N SER A 143 -1.35 -15.56 -2.65
CA SER A 143 -0.52 -16.20 -1.61
C SER A 143 0.96 -16.18 -1.98
N SER A 144 1.30 -16.40 -3.25
CA SER A 144 2.68 -16.34 -3.71
C SER A 144 3.27 -14.94 -3.49
N SER A 145 2.62 -13.89 -3.98
CA SER A 145 3.09 -12.51 -3.81
C SER A 145 3.14 -12.08 -2.33
N ALA A 146 2.17 -12.50 -1.52
CA ALA A 146 2.16 -12.28 -0.07
C ALA A 146 3.36 -12.93 0.63
N ALA A 147 3.68 -14.17 0.27
CA ALA A 147 4.81 -14.90 0.81
C ALA A 147 6.13 -14.20 0.47
N VAL A 148 6.32 -13.77 -0.78
CA VAL A 148 7.53 -13.06 -1.21
C VAL A 148 7.67 -11.72 -0.46
N LEU A 149 6.58 -10.99 -0.23
CA LEU A 149 6.60 -9.74 0.55
C LEU A 149 7.06 -9.96 2.00
N ILE A 150 6.49 -10.97 2.66
CA ILE A 150 6.85 -11.29 4.05
C ILE A 150 8.29 -11.77 4.13
N GLU A 151 8.72 -12.61 3.21
CA GLU A 151 10.09 -13.12 3.17
C GLU A 151 11.10 -11.99 2.89
N ALA A 152 10.81 -11.08 1.96
CA ALA A 152 11.65 -9.91 1.69
C ALA A 152 11.85 -9.06 2.94
N ALA A 153 10.77 -8.77 3.67
CA ALA A 153 10.82 -8.00 4.90
C ALA A 153 11.53 -8.74 6.05
N ARG A 154 11.55 -10.07 6.05
CA ARG A 154 12.19 -10.91 7.07
C ARG A 154 13.68 -11.10 6.81
N ARG A 155 14.06 -11.21 5.53
CA ARG A 155 15.43 -11.44 5.08
C ARG A 155 16.29 -10.19 5.17
N ALA A 156 15.68 -9.00 5.02
CA ALA A 156 16.40 -7.74 5.18
C ALA A 156 17.06 -7.65 6.57
N GLU A 157 18.26 -7.08 6.62
CA GLU A 157 18.99 -6.85 7.87
C GLU A 157 18.17 -5.95 8.83
N THR A 158 17.47 -4.97 8.25
CA THR A 158 16.49 -4.15 8.97
C THR A 158 15.18 -4.89 9.15
N LYS A 159 14.65 -4.91 10.38
CA LYS A 159 13.36 -5.54 10.71
C LYS A 159 12.17 -4.71 10.21
N PHE A 160 11.82 -4.86 8.93
CA PHE A 160 10.63 -4.22 8.39
C PHE A 160 9.33 -4.85 8.91
N LYS A 161 8.29 -4.02 8.98
CA LYS A 161 6.90 -4.48 9.05
C LYS A 161 6.33 -4.48 7.62
N PRO A 162 5.92 -5.64 7.08
CA PRO A 162 5.26 -5.70 5.79
C PRO A 162 3.81 -5.25 5.93
N VAL A 163 3.40 -4.32 5.07
CA VAL A 163 2.07 -3.72 5.10
C VAL A 163 1.47 -3.71 3.71
N ILE A 164 0.19 -4.04 3.60
CA ILE A 164 -0.60 -3.86 2.38
C ILE A 164 -1.65 -2.79 2.63
N VAL A 165 -1.83 -1.89 1.67
CA VAL A 165 -2.90 -0.88 1.66
C VAL A 165 -3.48 -0.85 0.25
N GLU A 166 -4.81 -0.90 0.12
CA GLU A 166 -5.46 -0.74 -1.19
C GLU A 166 -5.90 0.71 -1.40
N PRO A 167 -6.02 1.17 -2.66
CA PRO A 167 -6.67 2.43 -2.96
C PRO A 167 -8.15 2.39 -2.62
N ARG A 168 -8.72 3.56 -2.28
CA ARG A 168 -10.17 3.69 -2.14
C ARG A 168 -10.85 3.36 -3.47
N GLY A 169 -11.90 2.55 -3.44
CA GLY A 169 -12.58 2.10 -4.65
C GLY A 169 -11.87 0.98 -5.42
N ALA A 170 -10.78 0.40 -4.87
CA ALA A 170 -10.09 -0.73 -5.46
C ALA A 170 -11.07 -1.86 -5.81
N GLY A 171 -10.99 -2.36 -7.05
CA GLY A 171 -11.92 -3.35 -7.58
C GLY A 171 -13.40 -2.94 -7.68
N GLY A 172 -13.71 -1.65 -7.56
CA GLY A 172 -15.09 -1.14 -7.55
C GLY A 172 -15.80 -1.31 -6.20
N HIS A 173 -15.06 -1.62 -5.13
CA HIS A 173 -15.63 -1.86 -3.80
C HIS A 173 -15.75 -0.56 -2.99
N GLU A 174 -16.90 -0.36 -2.35
CA GLU A 174 -17.18 0.86 -1.57
C GLU A 174 -16.45 0.89 -0.22
N ASP A 175 -16.20 -0.27 0.38
CA ASP A 175 -15.60 -0.37 1.71
C ASP A 175 -14.57 -1.51 1.85
N PHE A 176 -13.88 -1.54 2.99
CA PHE A 176 -12.86 -2.54 3.25
C PHE A 176 -13.43 -3.96 3.38
N THR A 177 -14.66 -4.09 3.86
CA THR A 177 -15.27 -5.40 4.12
C THR A 177 -15.66 -6.08 2.80
N SER A 178 -16.29 -5.34 1.89
CA SER A 178 -16.66 -5.75 0.53
C SER A 178 -15.42 -6.15 -0.28
N LEU A 179 -14.37 -5.34 -0.26
CA LEU A 179 -13.10 -5.65 -0.89
C LEU A 179 -12.49 -6.98 -0.40
N LEU A 180 -12.56 -7.25 0.91
CA LEU A 180 -12.04 -8.49 1.48
C LEU A 180 -12.93 -9.71 1.20
N ARG A 181 -14.23 -9.51 1.00
CA ARG A 181 -15.18 -10.60 0.66
C ARG A 181 -15.15 -10.98 -0.81
N ASP A 182 -14.39 -10.28 -1.64
CA ASP A 182 -14.31 -10.59 -3.05
C ASP A 182 -13.75 -11.99 -3.29
N ASP A 183 -14.28 -12.65 -4.31
CA ASP A 183 -13.97 -14.03 -4.65
C ASP A 183 -12.81 -14.12 -5.64
N ALA A 184 -11.83 -14.94 -5.29
CA ALA A 184 -10.75 -15.32 -6.18
C ALA A 184 -10.80 -16.83 -6.46
N PRO A 185 -10.57 -17.28 -7.70
CA PRO A 185 -10.41 -18.70 -7.98
C PRO A 185 -9.21 -19.26 -7.20
N VAL A 186 -9.26 -20.53 -6.83
CA VAL A 186 -8.16 -21.14 -6.06
C VAL A 186 -6.85 -21.17 -6.86
N LEU A 187 -6.92 -21.44 -8.16
CA LEU A 187 -5.77 -21.59 -9.06
C LEU A 187 -5.69 -20.43 -10.05
N SER A 188 -4.47 -20.07 -10.43
CA SER A 188 -4.22 -19.10 -11.50
C SER A 188 -4.70 -19.65 -12.84
N GLY A 189 -5.21 -18.77 -13.71
CA GLY A 189 -5.68 -19.14 -15.05
C GLY A 189 -7.08 -19.76 -15.11
N SER A 190 -7.80 -19.83 -13.99
CA SER A 190 -9.24 -20.15 -14.01
C SER A 190 -10.00 -19.15 -14.89
N SER A 191 -10.82 -19.65 -15.80
CA SER A 191 -11.61 -18.79 -16.68
C SER A 191 -12.84 -18.24 -15.97
N ARG A 192 -13.24 -17.02 -16.34
CA ARG A 192 -14.50 -16.40 -15.93
C ARG A 192 -15.56 -16.74 -16.98
N ARG A 193 -16.73 -17.21 -16.57
CA ARG A 193 -17.88 -17.41 -17.48
C ARG A 193 -18.38 -16.06 -17.98
N SER A 194 -19.12 -16.06 -19.08
CA SER A 194 -19.75 -14.86 -19.65
C SER A 194 -20.64 -14.11 -18.64
N GLU A 195 -21.24 -14.83 -17.69
CA GLU A 195 -22.07 -14.28 -16.60
C GLU A 195 -21.24 -13.70 -15.43
N GLY A 196 -19.91 -13.68 -15.55
CA GLY A 196 -19.02 -13.14 -14.53
C GLY A 196 -18.69 -14.08 -13.36
N VAL A 197 -19.28 -15.28 -13.35
CA VAL A 197 -19.02 -16.33 -12.36
C VAL A 197 -17.73 -17.08 -12.71
N TRP A 198 -16.85 -17.28 -11.74
CA TRP A 198 -15.62 -18.06 -11.91
C TRP A 198 -15.90 -19.54 -12.17
N MET A 199 -15.10 -20.16 -13.04
CA MET A 199 -15.13 -21.61 -13.22
C MET A 199 -14.36 -22.30 -12.08
N GLY A 200 -15.08 -23.12 -11.31
CA GLY A 200 -14.50 -23.96 -10.27
C GLY A 200 -14.67 -23.39 -8.86
N ARG A 201 -13.78 -23.79 -7.94
CA ARG A 201 -13.85 -23.36 -6.54
C ARG A 201 -13.24 -21.98 -6.40
N THR A 202 -13.98 -21.08 -5.75
CA THR A 202 -13.52 -19.76 -5.31
C THR A 202 -13.25 -19.75 -3.82
N VAL A 203 -12.57 -18.71 -3.38
CA VAL A 203 -12.33 -18.41 -1.97
C VAL A 203 -12.25 -16.89 -1.80
N GLU A 204 -12.81 -16.40 -0.70
CA GLU A 204 -12.71 -14.99 -0.34
C GLU A 204 -11.25 -14.56 -0.15
N VAL A 205 -10.91 -13.38 -0.69
CA VAL A 205 -9.59 -12.75 -0.53
C VAL A 205 -9.21 -12.63 0.95
N ARG A 206 -10.17 -12.34 1.83
CA ARG A 206 -9.98 -12.29 3.30
C ARG A 206 -9.34 -13.56 3.83
N ARG A 207 -9.82 -14.71 3.37
CA ARG A 207 -9.33 -16.02 3.81
C ARG A 207 -7.95 -16.30 3.28
N VAL A 208 -7.65 -15.87 2.06
CA VAL A 208 -6.31 -16.02 1.45
C VAL A 208 -5.29 -15.16 2.20
N LEU A 209 -5.53 -13.83 2.27
CA LEU A 209 -4.62 -12.89 2.93
C LEU A 209 -4.54 -13.11 4.45
N GLY A 210 -5.63 -13.58 5.08
CA GLY A 210 -5.67 -13.85 6.52
C GLY A 210 -4.73 -14.96 7.00
N ARG A 211 -4.19 -15.76 6.08
CA ARG A 211 -3.12 -16.73 6.37
C ARG A 211 -1.76 -16.06 6.61
N TRP A 212 -1.58 -14.88 6.04
CA TRP A 212 -0.31 -14.17 5.97
C TRP A 212 -0.32 -12.89 6.83
N PHE A 213 -1.45 -12.20 6.88
CA PHE A 213 -1.59 -10.87 7.48
C PHE A 213 -2.73 -10.80 8.50
N ARG A 214 -2.62 -9.83 9.41
CA ARG A 214 -3.73 -9.35 10.23
C ARG A 214 -4.42 -8.16 9.54
N PHE A 215 -5.72 -8.01 9.73
CA PHE A 215 -6.47 -6.88 9.20
C PHE A 215 -6.62 -5.80 10.28
N GLN A 216 -6.41 -4.53 9.91
CA GLN A 216 -6.55 -3.39 10.81
C GLN A 216 -7.14 -2.19 10.06
N THR A 217 -7.83 -1.29 10.76
CA THR A 217 -8.26 -0.01 10.21
C THR A 217 -7.09 0.97 10.28
N GLY A 218 -6.72 1.56 9.14
CA GLY A 218 -5.74 2.63 9.07
C GLY A 218 -6.29 3.93 9.65
N ARG A 219 -5.43 4.76 10.22
CA ARG A 219 -5.80 6.09 10.71
C ARG A 219 -5.51 7.10 9.60
N TRP A 220 -6.51 7.32 8.74
CA TRP A 220 -6.38 8.17 7.56
C TRP A 220 -6.90 9.59 7.77
N ASP A 221 -7.78 9.81 8.76
CA ASP A 221 -8.41 11.10 9.09
C ASP A 221 -7.48 12.04 9.88
N LEU A 222 -6.22 12.15 9.46
CA LEU A 222 -5.16 12.91 10.16
C LEU A 222 -4.82 14.21 9.45
#